data_AF-A0A559U1D6-F1
#
_entry.id   AF-A0A559U1D6-F1
#
_cell.length_a   1.000
_cell.length_b   1.000
_cell.length_c   1.000
_cell.angle_alpha   90.00
_cell.angle_beta   90.00
_cell.angle_gamma   90.00
#
_symmetry.space_group_name_H-M   'P 1'
#
loop_
_entity.id
_entity.type
_entity.pdbx_description
1 polymer ?
#
loop_
_entity_poly.entity_id
_entity_poly.type
_entity_poly.pdbx_seq_one_letter_code
_entity_poly.pdbx_strand_id
1 'polypeptide(L)'
;MQITVHLSGFTPRLLKPAEQQELLSYGLGITNVVARATARADELSAEEYAEGGRLLTAKVTRRRPRWLAVVGVTAYRAAFGDRKAQVGPQERTIGDTRVWVLPNPSGLNAHWTAATMAEEFALLREAAGGAPDQGGSVAVTTPRS
;
A
#
# COMPACT_ATOMS: atom_id res chain seq x y z
N MET A 1 10.42 1.38 -3.24
CA MET A 1 9.35 2.14 -2.55
C MET A 1 9.63 3.63 -2.49
N GLN A 2 10.71 4.10 -1.85
CA GLN A 2 10.92 5.55 -1.65
C GLN A 2 11.10 6.34 -2.95
N ILE A 3 11.79 5.78 -3.96
CA ILE A 3 11.91 6.39 -5.29
C ILE A 3 10.53 6.58 -5.93
N THR A 4 9.67 5.55 -5.90
CA THR A 4 8.31 5.59 -6.44
C THR A 4 7.44 6.64 -5.75
N VAL A 5 7.47 6.69 -4.40
CA VAL A 5 6.72 7.66 -3.61
C VAL A 5 7.14 9.10 -3.98
N HIS A 6 8.43 9.35 -4.13
CA HIS A 6 8.91 10.67 -4.55
C HIS A 6 8.48 11.02 -5.98
N LEU A 7 8.71 10.12 -6.94
CA LEU A 7 8.32 10.34 -8.34
C LEU A 7 6.81 10.54 -8.50
N SER A 8 6.01 9.93 -7.64
CA SER A 8 4.56 10.08 -7.61
C SER A 8 4.07 11.35 -6.93
N GLY A 9 4.95 12.32 -6.62
CA GLY A 9 4.58 13.62 -6.06
C GLY A 9 4.01 13.59 -4.64
N PHE A 10 4.04 12.46 -3.94
CA PHE A 10 3.63 12.39 -2.54
C PHE A 10 4.65 13.05 -1.60
N THR A 11 5.92 13.10 -1.98
CA THR A 11 6.96 13.79 -1.22
C THR A 11 7.72 14.77 -2.12
N PRO A 12 8.03 15.98 -1.63
CA PRO A 12 8.72 17.01 -2.43
C PRO A 12 10.18 16.65 -2.72
N ARG A 13 10.75 15.70 -1.98
CA ARG A 13 12.12 15.19 -2.10
C ARG A 13 12.18 13.68 -1.93
N LEU A 14 13.27 13.07 -2.39
CA LEU A 14 13.56 11.66 -2.10
C LEU A 14 13.95 11.50 -0.63
N LEU A 15 13.11 10.80 0.13
CA LEU A 15 13.41 10.42 1.51
C LEU A 15 14.33 9.20 1.54
N LYS A 16 15.25 9.15 2.51
CA LYS A 16 16.08 7.99 2.84
C LYS A 16 15.30 6.98 3.69
N PRO A 17 15.69 5.70 3.76
CA PRO A 17 14.95 4.70 4.53
C PRO A 17 14.79 5.07 6.01
N ALA A 18 15.80 5.72 6.59
CA ALA A 18 15.76 6.24 7.96
C ALA A 18 14.75 7.38 8.17
N GLU A 19 14.37 8.09 7.10
CA GLU A 19 13.43 9.22 7.12
C GLU A 19 11.98 8.75 6.91
N GLN A 20 11.68 7.45 6.96
CA GLN A 20 10.34 6.90 6.72
C GLN A 20 9.27 7.49 7.65
N GLN A 21 9.62 7.93 8.87
CA GLN A 21 8.69 8.61 9.78
C GLN A 21 8.17 9.94 9.22
N GLU A 22 8.92 10.63 8.36
CA GLU A 22 8.51 11.89 7.71
C GLU A 22 7.36 11.68 6.72
N LEU A 23 7.10 10.44 6.29
CA LEU A 23 5.92 10.13 5.49
C LEU A 23 4.62 10.49 6.22
N LEU A 24 4.61 10.39 7.55
CA LEU A 24 3.44 10.74 8.36
C LEU A 24 3.09 12.23 8.25
N SER A 25 4.08 13.12 8.12
CA SER A 25 3.83 14.56 7.90
C SER A 25 3.26 14.87 6.52
N TYR A 26 3.39 13.94 5.55
CA TYR A 26 2.76 14.03 4.24
C TYR A 26 1.41 13.26 4.18
N GLY A 27 0.87 12.86 5.34
CA GLY A 27 -0.37 12.08 5.43
C GLY A 27 -0.22 10.61 5.04
N LEU A 28 0.99 10.12 4.77
CA LEU A 28 1.25 8.74 4.39
C LEU A 28 1.62 7.89 5.62
N GLY A 29 0.78 6.91 5.96
CA GLY A 29 1.11 5.88 6.95
C GLY A 29 1.62 4.62 6.27
N ILE A 30 2.83 4.15 6.57
CA ILE A 30 3.27 2.83 6.10
C ILE A 30 3.02 1.77 7.19
N THR A 31 2.32 0.69 6.86
CA THR A 31 2.16 -0.50 7.72
C THR A 31 2.59 -1.75 6.94
N ASN A 32 2.90 -2.85 7.63
CA ASN A 32 3.08 -4.14 6.97
C ASN A 32 1.79 -4.96 7.09
N VAL A 33 1.48 -5.76 6.06
CA VAL A 33 0.34 -6.70 6.05
C VAL A 33 0.58 -7.81 7.07
N VAL A 34 1.83 -8.26 7.22
CA VAL A 34 2.23 -9.33 8.14
C VAL A 34 3.23 -8.79 9.15
N ALA A 35 2.97 -8.99 10.45
CA ALA A 35 3.79 -8.47 11.54
C ALA A 35 5.03 -9.35 11.84
N ARG A 36 5.13 -10.54 11.25
CA ARG A 36 6.21 -11.49 11.57
C ARG A 36 7.50 -11.11 10.84
N ALA A 37 8.58 -11.02 11.61
CA ALA A 37 9.78 -10.30 11.23
C ALA A 37 10.69 -10.98 10.19
N THR A 38 10.40 -12.17 9.64
CA THR A 38 11.46 -12.99 9.00
C THR A 38 11.09 -13.87 7.79
N ALA A 39 9.86 -13.86 7.25
CA ALA A 39 9.53 -14.67 6.06
C ALA A 39 9.51 -13.80 4.79
N ARG A 40 10.13 -14.28 3.70
CA ARG A 40 9.98 -13.66 2.37
C ARG A 40 8.52 -13.74 1.92
N ALA A 41 8.08 -12.82 1.06
CA ALA A 41 6.71 -12.84 0.51
C ALA A 41 6.31 -14.19 -0.10
N ASP A 42 7.28 -14.94 -0.62
CA ASP A 42 7.11 -16.24 -1.25
C ASP A 42 7.07 -17.41 -0.25
N GLU A 43 7.40 -17.16 1.02
CA GLU A 43 7.40 -18.15 2.12
C GLU A 43 6.15 -18.05 3.01
N LEU A 44 5.32 -17.03 2.80
CA LEU A 44 4.09 -16.84 3.56
C LEU A 44 2.97 -17.74 3.02
N SER A 45 2.40 -18.54 3.91
CA SER A 45 1.24 -19.37 3.60
C SER A 45 -0.01 -18.52 3.32
N ALA A 46 -0.98 -19.09 2.61
CA ALA A 46 -2.28 -18.44 2.37
C ALA A 46 -3.00 -18.09 3.69
N GLU A 47 -2.81 -18.90 4.74
CA GLU A 47 -3.35 -18.68 6.07
C GLU A 47 -2.70 -17.47 6.76
N GLU A 48 -1.38 -17.31 6.65
CA GLU A 48 -0.67 -16.13 7.17
C GLU A 48 -1.09 -14.84 6.45
N TYR A 49 -1.33 -14.90 5.14
CA TYR A 49 -1.90 -13.76 4.41
C TYR A 49 -3.31 -13.42 4.87
N ALA A 50 -4.18 -14.43 5.02
CA ALA A 50 -5.54 -14.23 5.52
C ALA A 50 -5.52 -13.62 6.93
N GLU A 51 -4.63 -14.07 7.81
CA GLU A 51 -4.45 -13.49 9.13
C GLU A 51 -3.94 -12.05 9.08
N GLY A 52 -2.94 -11.78 8.23
CA GLY A 52 -2.46 -10.43 7.97
C GLY A 52 -3.57 -9.51 7.48
N GLY A 53 -4.44 -10.00 6.59
CA GLY A 53 -5.63 -9.30 6.12
C GLY A 53 -6.63 -8.96 7.23
N ARG A 54 -6.88 -9.89 8.16
CA ARG A 54 -7.73 -9.65 9.35
C ARG A 54 -7.14 -8.57 10.25
N LEU A 55 -5.85 -8.66 10.59
CA LEU A 55 -5.16 -7.69 11.43
C LEU A 55 -5.10 -6.31 10.78
N LEU A 56 -4.87 -6.25 9.47
CA LEU A 56 -4.90 -5.02 8.69
C LEU A 56 -6.30 -4.39 8.71
N THR A 57 -7.34 -5.19 8.50
CA THR A 57 -8.73 -4.74 8.56
C THR A 57 -9.06 -4.13 9.92
N ALA A 58 -8.64 -4.76 11.02
CA ALA A 58 -8.84 -4.23 12.36
C ALA A 58 -8.10 -2.89 12.59
N LYS A 59 -6.85 -2.77 12.10
CA LYS A 59 -6.09 -1.51 12.16
C LYS A 59 -6.77 -0.39 11.37
N VAL A 60 -7.20 -0.69 10.15
CA VAL A 60 -7.87 0.27 9.26
C VAL A 60 -9.20 0.71 9.84
N THR A 61 -10.00 -0.22 10.35
CA THR A 61 -11.28 0.09 11.01
C THR A 61 -11.09 1.04 12.21
N ARG A 62 -10.00 0.89 12.97
CA ARG A 62 -9.67 1.77 14.10
C ARG A 62 -9.15 3.14 13.66
N ARG A 63 -8.31 3.19 12.63
CA ARG A 63 -7.64 4.42 12.18
C ARG A 63 -8.44 5.22 11.15
N ARG A 64 -9.41 4.59 10.49
CA ARG A 64 -10.29 5.14 9.45
C ARG A 64 -9.56 6.05 8.45
N PRO A 65 -8.46 5.60 7.81
CA PRO A 65 -7.86 6.36 6.74
C PRO A 65 -8.85 6.51 5.57
N ARG A 66 -8.69 7.55 4.75
CA ARG A 66 -9.53 7.70 3.55
C ARG A 66 -9.22 6.61 2.52
N TRP A 67 -7.94 6.26 2.42
CA TRP A 67 -7.45 5.24 1.50
C TRP A 67 -6.52 4.26 2.20
N LEU A 68 -6.72 2.98 1.90
CA LEU A 68 -5.75 1.90 2.12
C LEU A 68 -5.15 1.52 0.78
N ALA A 69 -3.84 1.64 0.65
CA ALA A 69 -3.07 1.20 -0.50
C ALA A 69 -2.31 -0.08 -0.20
N VAL A 70 -2.64 -1.18 -0.87
CA VAL A 70 -1.97 -2.47 -0.73
C VAL A 70 -1.04 -2.69 -1.90
N VAL A 71 0.26 -2.72 -1.64
CA VAL A 71 1.29 -2.96 -2.64
C VAL A 71 1.33 -4.47 -2.90
N GLY A 72 1.30 -4.88 -4.16
CA GLY A 72 1.30 -6.27 -4.57
C GLY A 72 -0.10 -6.87 -4.67
N VAL A 73 -0.55 -7.08 -5.91
CA VAL A 73 -1.83 -7.72 -6.20
C VAL A 73 -1.93 -9.11 -5.57
N THR A 74 -0.90 -9.94 -5.65
CA THR A 74 -0.92 -11.31 -5.10
C THR A 74 -1.15 -11.31 -3.58
N ALA A 75 -0.48 -10.42 -2.86
CA ALA A 75 -0.66 -10.29 -1.41
C ALA A 75 -2.07 -9.79 -1.07
N TYR A 76 -2.62 -8.85 -1.84
CA TYR A 76 -4.01 -8.42 -1.69
C TYR A 76 -5.00 -9.58 -1.91
N ARG A 77 -4.84 -10.32 -3.01
CA ARG A 77 -5.70 -11.46 -3.34
C ARG A 77 -5.69 -12.51 -2.23
N ALA A 78 -4.50 -12.82 -1.70
CA ALA A 78 -4.33 -13.77 -0.61
C ALA A 78 -4.93 -13.25 0.71
N ALA A 79 -4.69 -11.97 1.05
CA ALA A 79 -5.14 -11.38 2.30
C ALA A 79 -6.66 -11.17 2.38
N PHE A 80 -7.32 -10.90 1.24
CA PHE A 80 -8.74 -10.57 1.20
C PHE A 80 -9.60 -11.61 0.47
N GLY A 81 -9.01 -12.69 -0.03
CA GLY A 81 -9.71 -13.76 -0.76
C GLY A 81 -10.27 -13.32 -2.12
N ASP A 82 -9.80 -12.21 -2.66
CA ASP A 82 -10.31 -11.63 -3.91
C ASP A 82 -9.47 -12.07 -5.10
N ARG A 83 -9.84 -13.18 -5.74
CA ARG A 83 -9.05 -13.75 -6.84
C ARG A 83 -9.00 -12.89 -8.11
N LYS A 84 -9.93 -11.95 -8.27
CA LYS A 84 -10.09 -11.14 -9.49
C LYS A 84 -9.50 -9.74 -9.38
N ALA A 85 -9.05 -9.35 -8.18
CA ALA A 85 -8.46 -8.03 -7.94
C ALA A 85 -7.37 -7.68 -8.95
N GLN A 86 -7.37 -6.43 -9.42
CA GLN A 86 -6.38 -5.88 -10.34
C GLN A 86 -5.69 -4.68 -9.70
N VAL A 87 -4.60 -4.20 -10.29
CA VAL A 87 -3.99 -2.91 -9.89
C VAL A 87 -5.01 -1.79 -10.11
N GLY A 88 -5.05 -0.82 -9.20
CA GLY A 88 -5.99 0.31 -9.23
C GLY A 88 -6.97 0.33 -8.05
N PRO A 89 -8.01 1.18 -8.10
CA PRO A 89 -9.04 1.25 -7.07
C PRO A 89 -9.89 -0.02 -7.05
N GLN A 90 -10.25 -0.48 -5.86
CA GLN A 90 -11.09 -1.66 -5.66
C GLN A 90 -12.52 -1.26 -5.28
N GLU A 91 -13.49 -2.09 -5.63
CA GLU A 91 -14.88 -1.95 -5.16
C GLU A 91 -15.00 -2.22 -3.66
N ARG A 92 -14.11 -3.07 -3.12
CA ARG A 92 -14.04 -3.36 -1.68
C ARG A 92 -13.71 -2.09 -0.89
N THR A 93 -14.46 -1.87 0.17
CA THR A 93 -14.13 -0.92 1.24
C THR A 93 -13.92 -1.65 2.57
N ILE A 94 -13.28 -0.96 3.52
CA ILE A 94 -13.17 -1.38 4.92
C ILE A 94 -13.82 -0.29 5.78
N GLY A 95 -15.11 -0.45 6.08
CA GLY A 95 -15.93 0.66 6.55
C GLY A 95 -15.96 1.78 5.50
N ASP A 96 -15.62 3.00 5.91
CA ASP A 96 -15.53 4.16 5.02
C ASP A 96 -14.18 4.28 4.28
N THR A 97 -13.21 3.40 4.60
CA THR A 97 -11.91 3.39 3.94
C THR A 97 -12.00 2.74 2.56
N ARG A 98 -11.60 3.49 1.53
CA ARG A 98 -11.48 2.98 0.15
C ARG A 98 -10.17 2.20 -0.02
N VAL A 99 -10.16 1.20 -0.90
CA VAL A 99 -8.98 0.35 -1.10
C VAL A 99 -8.40 0.54 -2.50
N TRP A 100 -7.07 0.62 -2.59
CA TRP A 100 -6.30 0.69 -3.83
C TRP A 100 -5.23 -0.39 -3.83
N VAL A 101 -5.05 -1.09 -4.94
CA VAL A 101 -3.98 -2.07 -5.11
C VAL A 101 -2.89 -1.46 -5.97
N LEU A 102 -1.67 -1.40 -5.45
CA LEU A 102 -0.50 -0.87 -6.15
C LEU A 102 0.39 -2.03 -6.64
N PRO A 103 1.16 -1.86 -7.73
CA PRO A 103 2.13 -2.86 -8.17
C PRO A 103 3.27 -3.03 -7.13
N ASN A 104 3.83 -4.23 -7.01
CA ASN A 104 5.00 -4.50 -6.14
C ASN A 104 6.25 -4.75 -7.00
N PRO A 105 7.43 -4.17 -6.67
CA PRO A 105 8.67 -4.39 -7.41
C PRO A 105 9.28 -5.81 -7.37
N SER A 106 8.78 -6.77 -6.58
CA SER A 106 9.41 -8.08 -6.44
C SER A 106 8.85 -9.19 -7.35
N GLY A 107 9.76 -9.88 -8.04
CA GLY A 107 9.69 -11.32 -8.30
C GLY A 107 9.22 -11.78 -9.68
N LEU A 108 8.05 -11.33 -10.16
CA LEU A 108 7.37 -12.02 -11.29
C LEU A 108 6.76 -11.09 -12.36
N ASN A 109 6.75 -9.78 -12.16
CA ASN A 109 6.23 -8.82 -13.14
C ASN A 109 7.32 -7.83 -13.57
N ALA A 110 8.21 -8.27 -14.47
CA ALA A 110 9.29 -7.46 -15.05
C ALA A 110 8.82 -6.22 -15.84
N HIS A 111 7.50 -6.04 -16.00
CA HIS A 111 6.89 -4.92 -16.71
C HIS A 111 6.73 -3.65 -15.85
N TRP A 112 6.86 -3.73 -14.52
CA TRP A 112 6.70 -2.56 -13.65
C TRP A 112 8.05 -1.88 -13.37
N THR A 113 8.25 -0.71 -13.96
CA THR A 113 9.41 0.14 -13.70
C THR A 113 9.11 1.09 -12.54
N ALA A 114 10.14 1.72 -11.97
CA ALA A 114 9.94 2.76 -10.96
C ALA A 114 9.01 3.88 -11.44
N ALA A 115 9.05 4.21 -12.74
CA ALA A 115 8.21 5.21 -13.38
C ALA A 115 6.75 4.76 -13.48
N THR A 116 6.46 3.58 -14.03
CA THR A 116 5.08 3.09 -14.17
C THR A 116 4.41 2.81 -12.82
N MET A 117 5.19 2.43 -11.81
CA MET A 117 4.67 2.39 -10.44
C MET A 117 4.37 3.79 -9.91
N ALA A 118 5.17 4.79 -10.24
CA ALA A 118 4.95 6.16 -9.77
C ALA A 118 3.68 6.78 -10.37
N GLU A 119 3.32 6.40 -11.60
CA GLU A 119 2.05 6.76 -12.24
C GLU A 119 0.85 6.25 -11.42
N GLU A 120 0.84 4.99 -11.00
CA GLU A 120 -0.22 4.42 -10.16
C GLU A 120 -0.32 5.09 -8.79
N PHE A 121 0.82 5.41 -8.18
CA PHE A 121 0.84 6.18 -6.93
C PHE A 121 0.31 7.61 -7.16
N ALA A 122 0.61 8.24 -8.29
CA ALA A 122 0.09 9.57 -8.61
C ALA A 122 -1.44 9.54 -8.79
N LEU A 123 -1.99 8.51 -9.44
CA LEU A 123 -3.45 8.32 -9.54
C LEU A 123 -4.11 8.19 -8.15
N LEU A 124 -3.48 7.43 -7.24
CA LEU A 124 -3.93 7.35 -5.86
C LEU A 124 -3.88 8.71 -5.15
N ARG A 125 -2.80 9.50 -5.34
CA ARG A 125 -2.67 10.85 -4.76
C ARG A 125 -3.79 11.77 -5.23
N GLU A 126 -4.08 11.79 -6.52
CA GLU A 126 -5.17 12.57 -7.10
C GLU A 126 -6.52 12.12 -6.52
N ALA A 127 -6.76 10.81 -6.45
CA ALA A 127 -7.98 10.26 -5.86
C ALA A 127 -8.11 10.52 -4.34
N ALA A 128 -6.99 10.77 -3.66
CA ALA A 128 -6.94 11.19 -2.27
C ALA A 128 -7.15 12.72 -2.10
N GLY A 129 -7.20 13.51 -3.16
CA GLY A 129 -7.46 14.95 -3.11
C GLY A 129 -6.22 15.83 -3.28
N GLY A 130 -5.14 15.32 -3.86
CA GLY A 130 -4.09 16.11 -4.51
C GLY A 130 -3.14 16.94 -3.62
N ALA A 131 -3.42 17.17 -2.35
CA ALA A 131 -2.60 18.02 -1.47
C ALA A 131 -2.35 17.41 -0.06
N PRO A 132 -1.15 17.61 0.52
CA PRO A 132 -0.77 17.08 1.84
C PRO A 132 -1.53 17.69 3.03
N ASP A 133 -2.40 18.68 2.81
CA ASP A 133 -2.87 19.55 3.90
C ASP A 133 -4.26 19.22 4.45
N GLN A 134 -4.91 18.15 3.99
CA GLN A 134 -6.30 17.86 4.39
C GLN A 134 -6.48 16.46 4.96
N GLY A 135 -5.92 16.19 6.14
CA GLY A 135 -6.37 15.18 7.12
C GLY A 135 -6.62 13.74 6.64
N GLY A 136 -6.29 13.44 5.39
CA GLY A 136 -6.75 12.29 4.63
C GLY A 136 -5.62 11.30 4.55
N SER A 137 -5.39 10.57 5.64
CA SER A 137 -4.24 9.69 5.67
C SER A 137 -4.42 8.54 4.66
N VAL A 138 -3.38 8.27 3.87
CA VAL A 138 -3.26 7.08 3.02
C VAL A 138 -2.41 6.07 3.78
N ALA A 139 -2.97 4.91 4.08
CA ALA A 139 -2.21 3.81 4.66
C ALA A 139 -1.63 2.94 3.54
N VAL A 140 -0.32 2.98 3.29
CA VAL A 140 0.38 2.10 2.34
C VAL A 140 0.85 0.84 3.06
N THR A 141 0.63 -0.32 2.47
CA THR A 141 1.08 -1.60 3.03
C THR A 141 1.82 -2.47 2.04
N THR A 142 2.98 -2.99 2.45
CA THR A 142 3.85 -3.80 1.58
C THR A 142 3.92 -5.27 2.00
N PRO A 143 3.98 -6.22 1.04
CA PRO A 143 4.44 -7.58 1.26
C PRO A 143 5.96 -7.51 1.30
N ARG A 144 6.58 -8.00 2.36
CA ARG A 144 8.03 -7.89 2.53
C ARG A 144 8.74 -8.85 1.57
N SER A 145 9.64 -8.35 0.72
CA SER A 145 10.54 -9.14 -0.14
C SER A 145 11.73 -9.70 0.62
#